data_AF-A0A419YZ07-F1
#
_entry.id   AF-A0A419YZ07-F1
#
_cell.length_a   1.000
_cell.length_b   1.000
_cell.length_c   1.000
_cell.angle_alpha   90.00
_cell.angle_beta   90.00
_cell.angle_gamma   90.00
#
_symmetry.space_group_name_H-M   'P 1'
#
loop_
_entity.id
_entity.type
_entity.pdbx_description
1 polymer ?
#
loop_
_entity_poly.entity_id
_entity_poly.type
_entity_poly.pdbx_seq_one_letter_code
_entity_poly.pdbx_strand_id
1 'polypeptide(L)'
;MEIHDDVPASFPRDMMPPVVSGAQPKLYAVLVDGIYVTGQTDTARYERWLICEYIANQFVPIVRKEGAAHPQHSNDRTLDHVCRAVAGKAWISPDELTWLAQRLRTLVGS
;
A
#
# COMPACT_ATOMS: atom_id res chain seq x y z
N MET A 1 16.89 14.66 -5.25
CA MET A 1 16.32 13.33 -4.94
C MET A 1 16.19 13.23 -3.43
N GLU A 2 15.02 13.63 -2.91
CA GLU A 2 14.73 13.48 -1.49
C GLU A 2 14.51 12.00 -1.18
N ILE A 3 15.33 11.45 -0.30
CA ILE A 3 15.14 10.10 0.23
C ILE A 3 14.11 10.23 1.35
N HIS A 4 12.93 9.65 1.14
CA HIS A 4 11.92 9.54 2.20
C HIS A 4 12.25 8.35 3.09
N ASP A 5 13.13 8.55 4.08
CA ASP A 5 13.53 7.54 5.06
C ASP A 5 12.36 7.00 5.91
N ASP A 6 11.21 7.69 5.88
CA ASP A 6 10.00 7.29 6.60
C ASP A 6 9.31 6.05 6.00
N VAL A 7 9.55 5.72 4.71
CA VAL A 7 8.90 4.57 4.06
C VAL A 7 9.58 3.27 4.52
N PRO A 8 8.87 2.36 5.21
CA PRO A 8 9.45 1.12 5.68
C PRO A 8 10.05 0.30 4.53
N ALA A 9 11.18 -0.37 4.78
CA ALA A 9 11.79 -1.28 3.80
C ALA A 9 10.84 -2.41 3.35
N SER A 10 9.89 -2.79 4.20
CA SER A 10 8.86 -3.78 3.90
C SER A 10 7.76 -3.29 2.96
N PHE A 11 7.62 -1.98 2.74
CA PHE A 11 6.63 -1.44 1.80
C PHE A 11 7.04 -1.79 0.37
N PRO A 12 6.14 -2.28 -0.49
CA PRO A 12 6.51 -2.75 -1.81
C PRO A 12 7.16 -1.65 -2.67
N ARG A 13 7.98 -2.10 -3.63
CA ARG A 13 8.43 -1.29 -4.75
C ARG A 13 7.81 -1.87 -6.00
N ASP A 14 7.20 -1.03 -6.83
CA ASP A 14 6.77 -1.49 -8.15
C ASP A 14 8.03 -1.75 -8.99
N MET A 15 8.40 -3.03 -9.12
CA MET A 15 9.57 -3.46 -9.89
C MET A 15 9.30 -3.55 -11.39
N MET A 16 8.04 -3.40 -11.83
CA MET A 16 7.71 -3.52 -13.24
C MET A 16 7.86 -2.14 -13.91
N PRO A 17 8.80 -1.94 -14.84
CA PRO A 17 8.73 -0.78 -15.70
C PRO A 17 7.38 -0.87 -16.41
N PRO A 18 6.57 0.19 -16.45
CA PRO A 18 5.37 0.13 -17.24
C PRO A 18 5.84 -0.04 -18.70
N VAL A 19 5.51 -1.18 -19.30
CA VAL A 19 5.82 -1.51 -20.69
C VAL A 19 4.50 -1.47 -21.43
N VAL A 20 4.35 -0.53 -22.36
CA VAL A 20 3.24 -0.59 -23.31
C VAL A 20 3.59 -1.61 -24.38
N SER A 21 2.72 -2.59 -24.59
CA SER A 21 2.86 -3.51 -25.72
C SER A 21 2.59 -2.74 -27.03
N GLY A 22 3.63 -2.60 -27.85
CA GLY A 22 3.62 -2.00 -29.18
C GLY A 22 4.83 -2.49 -29.98
N ALA A 23 4.88 -2.24 -31.29
CA ALA A 23 5.93 -2.75 -32.19
C ALA A 23 7.38 -2.38 -31.80
N GLN A 24 7.56 -1.44 -30.86
CA GLN A 24 8.79 -1.21 -30.11
C GLN A 24 8.42 -1.07 -28.62
N PRO A 25 9.14 -1.72 -27.69
CA PRO A 25 8.89 -1.55 -26.26
C PRO A 25 9.18 -0.09 -25.88
N LYS A 26 8.12 0.64 -25.52
CA LYS A 26 8.22 2.00 -24.97
C LYS A 26 8.29 1.88 -23.46
N LEU A 27 9.46 2.18 -22.89
CA LEU A 27 9.64 2.33 -21.45
C LEU A 27 8.90 3.60 -21.01
N TYR A 28 8.04 3.50 -20.00
CA TYR A 28 7.56 4.70 -19.32
C TYR A 28 8.70 5.30 -18.50
N ALA A 29 9.17 6.46 -18.95
CA ALA A 29 10.11 7.28 -18.22
C ALA A 29 9.41 8.56 -17.74
N VAL A 30 9.59 8.90 -16.48
CA VAL A 30 9.14 10.18 -15.91
C VAL A 30 10.34 11.14 -15.94
N LEU A 31 10.14 12.36 -16.44
CA LEU A 31 11.17 13.40 -16.40
C LEU A 31 11.13 14.09 -15.04
N VAL A 32 12.17 13.89 -14.22
CA VAL A 32 12.34 14.57 -12.92
C VAL A 32 13.66 15.32 -12.98
N ASP A 33 13.63 16.64 -12.75
CA ASP A 33 14.81 17.53 -12.80
C ASP A 33 15.66 17.37 -14.08
N GLY A 34 15.03 17.12 -15.23
CA GLY A 34 15.72 16.94 -16.52
C GLY A 34 16.30 15.55 -16.77
N ILE A 35 16.09 14.58 -15.85
CA ILE A 35 16.54 13.19 -15.99
C ILE A 35 15.33 12.28 -16.23
N TYR A 36 15.43 11.42 -17.24
CA TYR A 36 14.45 10.36 -17.50
C TYR A 36 14.64 9.22 -16.50
N VAL A 37 13.71 9.06 -15.57
CA VAL A 37 13.70 7.96 -14.59
C VAL A 37 12.75 6.87 -15.06
N THR A 38 13.26 5.66 -15.20
CA THR A 38 12.47 4.46 -15.50
C THR A 38 12.17 3.69 -14.21
N GLY A 39 10.91 3.38 -13.94
CA GLY A 39 10.46 2.70 -12.71
C GLY A 39 9.84 3.65 -11.67
N GLN A 40 9.44 3.10 -10.51
CA GLN A 40 8.83 3.87 -9.43
C GLN A 40 9.88 4.74 -8.72
N THR A 41 9.65 6.07 -8.68
CA THR A 41 10.49 7.01 -7.93
C THR A 41 10.27 6.86 -6.42
N ASP A 42 11.24 7.30 -5.60
CA ASP A 42 11.07 7.27 -4.14
C ASP A 42 9.91 8.16 -3.68
N THR A 43 9.66 9.30 -4.34
CA THR A 43 8.48 10.14 -4.08
C THR A 43 7.18 9.41 -4.40
N ALA A 44 7.09 8.73 -5.55
CA ALA A 44 5.90 7.96 -5.89
C ALA A 44 5.68 6.83 -4.87
N ARG A 45 6.74 6.13 -4.44
CA ARG A 45 6.66 5.12 -3.39
C ARG A 45 6.16 5.70 -2.06
N TYR A 46 6.64 6.89 -1.68
CA TYR A 46 6.23 7.60 -0.48
C TYR A 46 4.75 8.00 -0.53
N GLU A 47 4.25 8.53 -1.65
CA GLU A 47 2.83 8.86 -1.83
C GLU A 47 1.94 7.61 -1.70
N ARG A 48 2.35 6.49 -2.29
CA ARG A 48 1.64 5.21 -2.17
C ARG A 48 1.64 4.71 -0.74
N TRP A 49 2.75 4.87 -0.03
CA TRP A 49 2.85 4.54 1.39
C TRP A 49 1.92 5.40 2.25
N LEU A 50 1.87 6.72 2.03
CA LEU A 50 0.96 7.63 2.74
C LEU A 50 -0.52 7.25 2.56
N ILE A 51 -0.91 6.86 1.35
CA ILE A 51 -2.26 6.36 1.07
C ILE A 51 -2.55 5.12 1.93
N CYS A 52 -1.61 4.16 1.98
CA CYS A 52 -1.79 2.94 2.76
C CYS A 52 -1.81 3.23 4.28
N GLU A 53 -0.96 4.12 4.79
CA GLU A 53 -1.00 4.54 6.20
C GLU A 53 -2.30 5.24 6.56
N TYR A 54 -2.81 6.11 5.69
CA TYR A 54 -4.10 6.77 5.91
C TYR A 54 -5.23 5.74 6.01
N ILE A 55 -5.28 4.81 5.06
CA ILE A 55 -6.26 3.71 5.06
C ILE A 55 -6.14 2.89 6.36
N ALA A 56 -4.91 2.52 6.76
CA ALA A 56 -4.68 1.75 7.97
C ALA A 56 -5.26 2.47 9.20
N ASN A 57 -4.91 3.74 9.38
CA ASN A 57 -5.35 4.54 10.52
C ASN A 57 -6.87 4.74 10.55
N GLN A 58 -7.54 4.83 9.40
CA GLN A 58 -9.00 4.90 9.35
C GLN A 58 -9.69 3.61 9.83
N PHE A 59 -9.07 2.44 9.60
CA PHE A 59 -9.66 1.15 9.95
C PHE A 59 -9.32 0.66 11.36
N VAL A 60 -8.21 1.08 11.96
CA VAL A 60 -7.84 0.74 13.35
C VAL A 60 -9.01 0.90 14.35
N PRO A 61 -9.70 2.05 14.44
CA PRO A 61 -10.80 2.21 15.41
C PRO A 61 -11.98 1.27 15.12
N ILE A 62 -12.24 0.96 13.85
CA ILE A 62 -13.30 0.04 13.43
C ILE A 62 -12.97 -1.38 13.90
N VAL A 63 -11.76 -1.84 13.62
CA VAL A 63 -11.32 -3.20 13.99
C VAL A 63 -11.29 -3.37 15.50
N ARG A 64 -10.76 -2.39 16.24
CA ARG A 64 -10.71 -2.42 17.72
C ARG A 64 -12.10 -2.45 18.34
N LYS A 65 -13.03 -1.63 17.83
CA LYS A 65 -14.41 -1.60 18.31
C LYS A 65 -15.11 -2.93 18.09
N GLU A 66 -14.93 -3.52 16.91
CA GLU A 66 -15.52 -4.81 16.56
C GLU A 66 -14.96 -5.96 17.42
N GLY A 67 -13.63 -5.98 17.63
CA GLY A 67 -12.98 -6.97 18.49
C GLY A 67 -13.43 -6.87 19.96
N ALA A 68 -13.66 -5.65 20.46
CA ALA A 68 -14.22 -5.44 21.80
C ALA A 68 -15.69 -5.85 21.90
N ALA A 69 -16.50 -5.62 20.86
CA ALA A 69 -17.91 -6.00 20.82
C ALA A 69 -18.12 -7.52 20.66
N HIS A 70 -17.16 -8.19 20.03
CA HIS A 70 -17.20 -9.63 19.79
C HIS A 70 -15.87 -10.30 20.15
N PRO A 71 -15.54 -10.46 21.45
CA PRO A 71 -14.26 -11.07 21.88
C PRO A 71 -14.06 -12.51 21.38
N GLN A 72 -15.14 -13.22 21.08
CA GLN A 72 -15.14 -14.55 20.45
C GLN A 72 -14.78 -14.54 18.95
N HIS A 73 -14.79 -13.38 18.30
CA HIS A 73 -14.32 -13.21 16.93
C HIS A 73 -12.86 -12.78 16.95
N SER A 74 -11.98 -13.51 16.25
CA SER A 74 -10.61 -13.05 16.05
C SER A 74 -10.65 -11.73 15.27
N ASN A 75 -9.83 -10.76 15.70
CA ASN A 75 -9.53 -9.54 14.95
C ASN A 75 -9.16 -9.84 13.48
N ASP A 76 -8.60 -11.02 13.20
CA ASP A 76 -8.29 -11.47 11.85
C ASP A 76 -9.51 -11.53 10.92
N ARG A 77 -10.69 -11.90 11.42
CA ARG A 77 -11.91 -11.95 10.58
C ARG A 77 -12.35 -10.56 10.14
N THR A 78 -12.29 -9.59 11.05
CA THR A 78 -12.62 -8.19 10.75
C THR A 78 -11.57 -7.58 9.81
N LEU A 79 -10.29 -7.90 10.03
CA LEU A 79 -9.20 -7.50 9.14
C LEU A 79 -9.37 -8.06 7.72
N ASP A 80 -9.71 -9.33 7.58
CA ASP A 80 -9.97 -9.95 6.27
C ASP A 80 -11.14 -9.27 5.55
N HIS A 81 -12.21 -8.93 6.25
CA HIS A 81 -13.35 -8.22 5.66
C HIS A 81 -12.94 -6.82 5.16
N VAL A 82 -12.20 -6.06 5.97
CA VAL A 82 -11.66 -4.75 5.61
C VAL A 82 -10.75 -4.86 4.39
N CYS A 83 -9.83 -5.83 4.36
CA CYS A 83 -8.91 -6.02 3.24
C CYS A 83 -9.67 -6.35 1.95
N ARG A 84 -10.72 -7.17 2.01
CA ARG A 84 -11.58 -7.45 0.85
C ARG A 84 -12.34 -6.21 0.37
N ALA A 85 -12.85 -5.39 1.28
CA ALA A 85 -13.54 -4.15 0.94
C ALA A 85 -12.61 -3.14 0.26
N VAL A 86 -11.35 -3.05 0.70
CA VAL A 86 -10.32 -2.22 0.07
C VAL A 86 -9.92 -2.80 -1.30
N ALA A 87 -9.71 -4.11 -1.40
CA ALA A 87 -9.38 -4.80 -2.65
C ALA A 87 -10.43 -4.57 -3.75
N GLY A 88 -11.72 -4.64 -3.38
CA GLY A 88 -12.84 -4.43 -4.31
C GLY A 88 -12.91 -3.02 -4.90
N LYS A 89 -12.23 -2.04 -4.31
CA LYS A 89 -12.16 -0.66 -4.81
C LYS A 89 -10.98 -0.40 -5.76
N ALA A 90 -10.04 -1.34 -5.87
CA ALA A 90 -8.85 -1.25 -6.71
C ALA A 90 -7.99 0.04 -6.48
N TRP A 91 -7.99 0.56 -5.25
CA TRP A 91 -7.23 1.78 -4.89
C TRP A 91 -5.73 1.53 -4.70
N ILE A 92 -5.38 0.29 -4.34
CA ILE A 92 -4.02 -0.13 -4.02
C ILE A 92 -3.69 -1.43 -4.75
N SER A 93 -2.41 -1.67 -5.00
CA SER A 93 -1.94 -2.90 -5.65
C SER A 93 -2.10 -4.11 -4.72
N PRO A 94 -2.06 -5.35 -5.24
CA PRO A 94 -2.08 -6.55 -4.40
C PRO A 94 -0.96 -6.58 -3.35
N ASP A 95 0.25 -6.16 -3.72
CA ASP A 95 1.39 -6.15 -2.80
C ASP A 95 1.23 -5.08 -1.71
N GLU A 96 0.68 -3.91 -2.06
CA GLU A 96 0.34 -2.87 -1.09
C GLU A 96 -0.79 -3.32 -0.16
N LEU A 97 -1.77 -4.07 -0.66
CA LEU A 97 -2.83 -4.66 0.15
C LEU A 97 -2.27 -5.69 1.14
N THR A 98 -1.32 -6.52 0.71
CA THR A 98 -0.61 -7.45 1.60
C THR A 98 0.14 -6.71 2.69
N TRP A 99 0.85 -5.63 2.34
CA TRP A 99 1.52 -4.78 3.32
C TRP A 99 0.53 -4.11 4.28
N LEU A 100 -0.58 -3.57 3.77
CA LEU A 100 -1.63 -2.94 4.56
C LEU A 100 -2.23 -3.91 5.59
N ALA A 101 -2.47 -5.16 5.20
CA ALA A 101 -2.98 -6.19 6.10
C ALA A 101 -2.00 -6.48 7.26
N GLN A 102 -0.69 -6.55 6.98
CA GLN A 102 0.34 -6.71 8.02
C GLN A 102 0.42 -5.49 8.94
N ARG A 103 0.35 -4.29 8.36
CA ARG A 103 0.36 -3.03 9.09
C ARG A 103 -0.81 -2.94 10.06
N LEU A 104 -2.02 -3.26 9.60
CA LEU A 104 -3.22 -3.28 10.44
C LEU A 104 -3.12 -4.29 11.58
N ARG A 105 -2.59 -5.51 11.33
CA ARG A 105 -2.34 -6.50 12.40
C ARG A 105 -1.41 -5.94 13.47
N THR A 106 -0.36 -5.23 13.06
CA THR A 106 0.59 -4.61 13.99
C THR A 106 -0.07 -3.52 14.83
N LEU A 107 -0.92 -2.66 14.23
CA LEU A 107 -1.59 -1.56 14.93
C LEU A 107 -2.72 -2.02 15.87
N VAL A 108 -3.35 -3.16 15.58
CA VAL A 108 -4.47 -3.70 16.38
C VAL A 108 -4.00 -4.71 17.42
N GLY A 109 -2.91 -5.44 17.15
CA GLY A 109 -2.27 -6.37 18.08
C GLY A 109 -1.24 -5.72 19.02
N SER A 110 -1.10 -4.40 18.99
CA SER A 110 -0.31 -3.59 19.93
C SER A 110 -1.17 -2.89 20.96
#